data_AF-A0A9D8NA74-F1
#
_entry.id   AF-A0A9D8NA74-F1
#
_cell.length_a   1.000
_cell.length_b   1.000
_cell.length_c   1.000
_cell.angle_alpha   90.00
_cell.angle_beta   90.00
_cell.angle_gamma   90.00
#
_symmetry.space_group_name_H-M   'P 1'
#
loop_
_entity.id
_entity.type
_entity.pdbx_description
1 polymer ?
#
loop_
_entity_poly.entity_id
_entity_poly.type
_entity_poly.pdbx_seq_one_letter_code
_entity_poly.pdbx_strand_id
1 'polypeptide(L)'
;MLCPVCHKAQASEKVEKIVDGRFIEGHVCRDCYIKALSMDKREYYYMFVTLPDKACPVCGRTFGEFSESLLLGCPHCYKTFEQELLPLVDSIQAK
;
A
#
# COMPACT_ATOMS: atom_id res chain seq x y z
N MET A 1 8.29 -7.47 -14.01
CA MET A 1 8.19 -6.10 -13.46
C MET A 1 8.73 -6.07 -12.03
N LEU A 2 9.17 -4.92 -11.51
CA LEU A 2 9.64 -4.82 -10.13
C LEU A 2 8.48 -5.03 -9.14
N CYS A 3 8.80 -5.54 -7.95
CA CYS A 3 7.85 -5.76 -6.87
C CYS A 3 7.19 -4.43 -6.47
N PRO A 4 5.85 -4.31 -6.51
CA PRO A 4 5.15 -3.07 -6.21
C PRO A 4 5.18 -2.70 -4.71
N VAL A 5 5.56 -3.64 -3.84
CA VAL A 5 5.63 -3.43 -2.39
C VAL A 5 6.97 -2.80 -1.98
N CYS A 6 8.08 -3.35 -2.49
CA CYS A 6 9.41 -2.95 -2.03
C CYS A 6 10.28 -2.30 -3.10
N HIS A 7 9.91 -2.38 -4.37
CA HIS A 7 10.64 -1.88 -5.55
C HIS A 7 12.10 -2.36 -5.70
N LYS A 8 12.56 -3.34 -4.90
CA LYS A 8 13.95 -3.79 -4.83
C LYS A 8 14.26 -5.06 -5.63
N ALA A 9 13.24 -5.84 -5.96
CA ALA A 9 13.39 -7.15 -6.60
C ALA A 9 12.30 -7.37 -7.65
N GLN A 10 12.48 -8.36 -8.52
CA GLN A 10 11.45 -8.75 -9.48
C GLN A 10 10.24 -9.35 -8.76
N ALA A 11 9.05 -8.99 -9.23
CA ALA A 11 7.80 -9.63 -8.82
C ALA A 11 7.75 -11.04 -9.43
N SER A 12 7.73 -12.07 -8.59
CA SER A 12 7.78 -13.49 -8.99
C SER A 12 6.61 -14.29 -8.44
N GLU A 13 6.12 -13.94 -7.26
CA GLU A 13 5.09 -14.69 -6.55
C GLU A 13 3.71 -14.11 -6.87
N LYS A 14 2.81 -14.97 -7.33
CA LYS A 14 1.40 -14.63 -7.51
C LYS A 14 0.71 -14.55 -6.16
N VAL A 15 -0.15 -13.56 -5.99
CA VAL A 15 -1.00 -13.43 -4.81
C VAL A 15 -2.43 -13.22 -5.22
N GLU A 16 -3.31 -14.04 -4.64
CA GLU A 16 -4.75 -14.03 -4.86
C GLU A 16 -5.42 -13.95 -3.50
N LYS A 17 -6.23 -12.92 -3.27
CA LYS A 17 -6.98 -12.81 -2.02
C LYS A 17 -8.31 -12.09 -2.18
N ILE A 18 -9.27 -12.49 -1.35
CA ILE A 18 -10.54 -11.79 -1.18
C ILE A 18 -10.39 -10.75 -0.06
N VAL A 19 -10.60 -9.49 -0.41
CA VAL A 19 -10.50 -8.33 0.47
C VAL A 19 -11.82 -7.57 0.40
N ASP A 20 -12.58 -7.51 1.50
CA ASP A 20 -13.91 -6.91 1.56
C ASP A 20 -14.86 -7.37 0.42
N GLY A 21 -14.81 -8.66 0.12
CA GLY A 21 -15.61 -9.28 -0.95
C GLY A 21 -15.10 -9.03 -2.37
N ARG A 22 -13.99 -8.30 -2.56
CA ARG A 22 -13.34 -8.08 -3.85
C ARG A 22 -12.14 -9.01 -4.01
N PHE A 23 -12.04 -9.64 -5.18
CA PHE A 23 -10.85 -10.42 -5.53
C PHE A 23 -9.75 -9.47 -6.00
N ILE A 24 -8.60 -9.51 -5.32
CA ILE A 24 -7.41 -8.77 -5.71
C ILE A 24 -6.36 -9.79 -6.15
N GLU A 25 -5.88 -9.61 -7.38
CA GLU A 25 -4.80 -10.39 -8.00
C GLU A 25 -3.59 -9.48 -8.21
N GLY A 26 -2.40 -9.96 -7.85
CA GLY A 26 -1.16 -9.22 -8.03
C GLY A 26 0.08 -10.09 -7.97
N HIS A 27 1.24 -9.50 -8.28
CA HIS A 27 2.53 -10.15 -8.16
C HIS A 27 3.47 -9.34 -7.25
N VAL A 28 4.18 -10.02 -6.35
CA VAL A 28 5.19 -9.43 -5.45
C VAL A 28 6.48 -10.26 -5.49
N CYS A 29 7.59 -9.75 -4.94
CA CYS A 29 8.79 -10.57 -4.82
C CYS A 29 8.64 -11.63 -3.72
N ARG A 30 9.46 -12.69 -3.81
CA ARG A 30 9.51 -13.79 -2.83
C ARG A 30 9.59 -13.31 -1.38
N ASP A 31 10.43 -12.33 -1.09
CA ASP A 31 10.61 -11.85 0.28
C ASP A 31 9.37 -11.11 0.80
N CYS A 32 8.73 -10.29 -0.05
CA CYS A 32 7.48 -9.62 0.30
C CYS A 32 6.34 -10.64 0.47
N TYR A 33 6.30 -11.68 -0.35
CA TYR A 33 5.34 -12.78 -0.20
C TYR A 33 5.52 -13.51 1.14
N ILE A 34 6.74 -13.90 1.48
CA ILE A 34 7.03 -14.59 2.75
C ILE A 34 6.70 -13.68 3.94
N LYS A 35 7.09 -12.40 3.90
CA LYS A 35 6.74 -11.43 4.94
C LYS A 35 5.22 -11.35 5.12
N ALA A 36 4.47 -11.26 4.02
CA ALA A 36 3.02 -11.31 4.07
C ALA A 36 2.54 -12.54 4.84
N LEU A 37 2.99 -13.74 4.48
CA LEU A 37 2.57 -14.98 5.15
C LEU A 37 2.87 -15.01 6.64
N SER A 38 3.90 -14.28 7.09
CA SER A 38 4.27 -14.14 8.50
C SER A 38 3.62 -12.98 9.25
N MET A 39 2.85 -12.13 8.55
CA MET A 39 2.18 -10.96 9.14
C MET A 39 0.79 -11.30 9.66
N ASP A 40 0.30 -10.46 10.57
CA ASP A 40 -1.11 -10.50 10.97
C ASP A 40 -2.01 -10.20 9.74
N LYS A 41 -3.27 -10.64 9.78
CA LYS A 41 -4.18 -10.49 8.62
C LYS A 41 -4.43 -9.04 8.23
N ARG A 42 -4.24 -8.09 9.14
CA ARG A 42 -4.54 -6.66 8.97
C ARG A 42 -3.37 -5.91 8.32
N GLU A 43 -2.15 -6.14 8.76
CA GLU A 43 -0.91 -5.71 8.13
C GLU A 43 -0.74 -6.33 6.74
N TYR A 44 -1.12 -7.61 6.60
CA TYR A 44 -1.20 -8.27 5.29
C TYR A 44 -2.13 -7.53 4.32
N TYR A 45 -3.29 -7.06 4.80
CA TYR A 45 -4.28 -6.33 3.99
C TYR A 45 -3.67 -5.04 3.44
N TYR A 46 -2.97 -4.27 4.28
CA TYR A 46 -2.35 -3.01 3.85
C TYR A 46 -1.27 -3.21 2.78
N MET A 47 -0.52 -4.31 2.84
CA MET A 47 0.53 -4.61 1.86
C MET A 47 0.00 -4.82 0.42
N PHE A 48 -1.28 -5.22 0.24
CA PHE A 48 -1.90 -5.44 -1.07
C PHE A 48 -2.89 -4.34 -1.50
N VAL A 49 -3.44 -3.58 -0.56
CA VAL A 49 -4.36 -2.47 -0.86
C VAL A 49 -3.62 -1.19 -1.26
N THR A 50 -2.31 -1.10 -1.01
CA THR A 50 -1.42 -0.10 -1.64
C THR A 50 -1.16 -0.45 -3.11
N LEU A 51 -2.22 -0.47 -3.91
CA LEU A 51 -2.13 -0.38 -5.37
C LEU A 51 -1.82 1.09 -5.73
N PRO A 52 -0.80 1.35 -6.57
CA PRO A 52 -0.17 2.66 -6.75
C PRO A 52 -1.00 3.68 -7.55
N ASP A 53 -2.19 3.34 -8.03
CA ASP A 53 -2.95 4.18 -8.96
C ASP A 53 -3.86 5.23 -8.29
N LYS A 54 -3.89 5.28 -6.96
CA LYS A 54 -4.65 6.32 -6.25
C LYS A 54 -3.87 7.63 -6.33
N ALA A 55 -4.32 8.53 -7.21
CA ALA A 55 -3.79 9.88 -7.35
C ALA A 55 -4.76 10.91 -6.78
N CYS A 56 -4.21 11.98 -6.19
CA CYS A 56 -4.99 13.13 -5.77
C CYS A 56 -5.60 13.83 -6.99
N PRO A 57 -6.93 13.99 -7.08
CA PRO A 57 -7.56 14.63 -8.24
C PRO A 57 -7.24 16.14 -8.34
N VAL A 58 -6.69 16.74 -7.28
CA VAL A 58 -6.36 18.17 -7.23
C VAL A 58 -4.91 18.45 -7.65
N CYS A 59 -3.95 17.66 -7.15
CA CYS A 59 -2.53 17.91 -7.39
C CYS A 59 -1.80 16.80 -8.15
N GLY A 60 -2.49 15.71 -8.51
CA GLY A 60 -1.93 14.59 -9.26
C GLY A 60 -0.99 13.67 -8.47
N ARG A 61 -0.58 14.06 -7.26
CA ARG A 61 0.33 13.26 -6.43
C ARG A 61 -0.28 11.90 -6.12
N THR A 62 0.50 10.84 -6.30
CA THR A 62 0.10 9.46 -6.07
C THR A 62 0.35 9.05 -4.62
N PHE A 63 -0.36 8.01 -4.16
CA PHE A 63 -0.07 7.41 -2.86
C PHE A 63 1.33 6.78 -2.80
N GLY A 64 1.85 6.30 -3.95
CA GLY A 64 3.23 5.82 -4.07
C GLY A 64 4.26 6.91 -3.75
N GLU A 65 4.12 8.09 -4.36
CA GLU A 65 5.00 9.24 -4.08
C GLU A 65 4.90 9.72 -2.63
N PHE A 66 3.71 9.65 -2.01
CA PHE A 66 3.57 9.89 -0.57
C PHE A 66 4.34 8.86 0.24
N SER A 67 4.21 7.57 -0.07
CA SER A 67 4.86 6.49 0.70
C SER A 67 6.39 6.60 0.70
N GLU A 68 6.98 7.12 -0.37
CA GLU A 68 8.43 7.35 -0.46
C GLU A 68 8.90 8.61 0.25
N SER A 69 8.10 9.69 0.19
CA SER A 69 8.51 11.00 0.71
C SER A 69 7.96 11.35 2.10
N LEU A 70 6.92 10.63 2.55
CA LEU A 70 6.07 10.95 3.69
C LEU A 70 5.46 12.35 3.64
N LEU A 71 5.44 12.98 2.46
CA LEU A 71 4.92 14.34 2.25
C LEU A 71 3.70 14.32 1.34
N LEU A 72 2.63 14.96 1.81
CA LEU A 72 1.42 15.19 1.05
C LEU A 72 1.55 16.46 0.20
N GLY A 73 0.97 16.45 -0.99
CA GLY A 73 1.13 17.54 -1.95
C GLY A 73 0.17 18.72 -1.77
N CYS A 74 -1.05 18.49 -1.26
CA CYS A 74 -2.03 19.53 -1.00
C CYS A 74 -3.02 19.08 0.09
N PRO A 75 -3.87 19.99 0.64
CA PRO A 75 -4.85 19.62 1.67
C PRO A 75 -5.83 18.52 1.24
N HIS A 76 -6.13 18.41 -0.05
CA HIS A 76 -7.04 17.38 -0.57
C HIS A 76 -6.44 15.96 -0.49
N CYS A 77 -5.12 15.83 -0.39
CA CYS A 77 -4.46 14.54 -0.23
C CYS A 77 -4.86 13.84 1.08
N TYR A 78 -5.13 14.58 2.17
CA TYR A 78 -5.61 13.99 3.42
C TYR A 78 -6.94 13.26 3.26
N LYS A 79 -7.86 13.81 2.46
CA LYS A 79 -9.14 13.17 2.15
C LYS A 79 -8.98 12.05 1.13
N THR A 80 -8.12 12.26 0.13
CA THR A 80 -7.89 11.27 -0.93
C THR A 80 -7.31 9.98 -0.34
N PHE A 81 -6.37 10.10 0.58
CA PHE A 81 -5.61 8.98 1.14
C PHE A 81 -6.02 8.61 2.57
N GLU A 82 -7.23 9.01 2.98
CA GLU A 82 -7.68 8.90 4.37
C GLU A 82 -7.57 7.47 4.91
N GLN A 83 -8.09 6.49 4.16
CA GLN A 83 -8.10 5.08 4.58
C GLN A 83 -6.70 4.50 4.74
N GLU A 84 -5.74 4.99 3.97
CA GLU A 84 -4.36 4.57 4.00
C GLU A 84 -3.53 5.35 5.04
N LEU A 85 -3.89 6.60 5.33
CA LEU A 85 -3.22 7.47 6.30
C LEU A 85 -3.61 7.13 7.75
N LEU A 86 -4.88 6.81 8.01
CA LEU A 86 -5.37 6.50 9.36
C LEU A 86 -4.52 5.45 10.12
N PRO A 87 -4.22 4.26 9.57
CA PRO A 87 -3.38 3.29 10.28
C PRO A 87 -1.95 3.78 10.52
N LEU A 88 -1.40 4.59 9.60
CA LEU A 88 -0.06 5.18 9.75
C LEU A 88 -0.04 6.20 10.88
N VAL A 89 -1.04 7.08 10.93
CA VAL A 89 -1.20 8.09 11.99
C VAL A 89 -1.37 7.40 13.35
N ASP A 90 -2.22 6.38 13.42
CA ASP A 90 -2.43 5.59 14.64
C ASP A 90 -1.11 4.96 15.11
N SER A 91 -0.30 4.40 14.22
CA SER A 91 0.99 3.79 14.60
C SER A 91 2.03 4.79 15.13
N ILE A 92 2.01 6.05 14.66
CA ILE A 92 2.96 7.09 15.10
C ILE A 92 2.50 7.72 16.42
N GLN A 93 1.18 7.83 16.61
CA GLN A 93 0.57 8.53 17.74
C GLN A 93 0.16 7.61 18.90
N ALA A 94 0.07 6.31 18.67
CA ALA A 94 -0.16 5.33 19.73
C ALA A 94 1.00 5.38 20.73
N LYS A 95 0.69 5.88 21.94
CA LYS A 95 1.58 5.87 23.11
C LYS A 95 1.63 4.48 23.75
#